data_AF-A0A2U9IRB8-F1
#
_entry.id   AF-A0A2U9IRB8-F1
#
_cell.length_a   1.000
_cell.length_b   1.000
_cell.length_c   1.000
_cell.angle_alpha   90.00
_cell.angle_beta   90.00
_cell.angle_gamma   90.00
#
_symmetry.space_group_name_H-M   'P 1'
#
loop_
_entity.id
_entity.type
_entity.pdbx_description
1 polymer ?
#
loop_
_entity_poly.entity_id
_entity_poly.type
_entity_poly.pdbx_seq_one_letter_code
_entity_poly.pdbx_strand_id
1 'polypeptide(L)'
;MKALDKNVILDRFGHSTFDKGREYYEENRVLTAFINGDVLKGKVLGTEVYHTSVSLSDLSNECSCPLGGECKHVVALLLFYLNNKDEVTDLAELKSKLTKKSKDDLIDIIIKAMEGEEILPLIGQDEKDVKIGSFIKVFERGNVDEKTVKNMANTIKKSKNNISKEDLFRLLEKIVLECEHFGCFYDDYRDDYYDAPIFEAIGEALAEKDLSHEDIERLGKIIREDQHQLTEPLIDALLDRAKQDKEFFRSIKKILPAGYIVYFLIENKMYDEAKEILKERDLNPSMRIDLLKLVDPEEALKVAEENKKYTSIIQHYIETKDYDKAKAYIRRAIDENLKDQVQEIALTYKNLISQDRELSNKIVKYLLKEGSLWSAYSFYGNIDEDLKDLFVEKVLEPSFGIYRQEFLDVICERKPEILKDILLEIVEVKIAAGAKAYDGVVQLLEKVKKCMNKEDFNKILDQLEREHYTKYKLIGKISTLRQ
;
A
#
# COMPACT_ATOMS: atom_id res chain seq x y z
N MET A 1 12.07 57.01 0.14
CA MET A 1 12.15 55.58 -0.26
C MET A 1 10.99 55.28 -1.18
N LYS A 2 11.21 54.61 -2.32
CA LYS A 2 10.11 54.00 -3.09
C LYS A 2 9.49 52.91 -2.20
N ALA A 3 8.17 52.80 -2.20
CA ALA A 3 7.50 51.66 -1.57
C ALA A 3 7.99 50.37 -2.23
N LEU A 4 8.25 49.32 -1.45
CA LEU A 4 8.61 48.03 -2.00
C LEU A 4 7.44 47.50 -2.84
N ASP A 5 7.71 47.17 -4.10
CA ASP A 5 6.77 46.53 -5.01
C ASP A 5 7.48 45.48 -5.86
N LYS A 6 6.70 44.74 -6.67
CA LYS A 6 7.24 43.67 -7.52
C LYS A 6 8.28 44.17 -8.53
N ASN A 7 8.14 45.39 -9.05
CA ASN A 7 9.07 45.96 -10.02
C ASN A 7 10.40 46.29 -9.35
N VAL A 8 10.39 46.82 -8.12
CA VAL A 8 11.61 47.06 -7.34
C VAL A 8 12.37 45.77 -7.07
N ILE A 9 11.67 44.67 -6.76
CA ILE A 9 12.31 43.34 -6.59
C ILE A 9 12.86 42.85 -7.94
N LEU A 10 12.08 42.94 -9.01
CA LEU A 10 12.51 42.50 -10.34
C LEU A 10 13.75 43.27 -10.83
N ASP A 11 13.77 44.59 -10.65
CA ASP A 11 14.89 45.46 -11.03
C ASP A 11 16.16 45.12 -10.24
N ARG A 12 16.02 44.73 -8.96
CA ARG A 12 17.14 44.40 -8.09
C ARG A 12 17.74 43.02 -8.39
N PHE A 13 16.91 42.00 -8.50
CA PHE A 13 17.36 40.59 -8.58
C PHE A 13 17.44 40.06 -10.02
N GLY A 14 16.86 40.79 -10.98
CA GLY A 14 16.79 40.40 -12.39
C GLY A 14 15.74 39.31 -12.67
N HIS A 15 15.30 39.22 -13.93
CA HIS A 15 14.23 38.32 -14.37
C HIS A 15 14.42 36.86 -13.95
N SER A 16 15.59 36.26 -14.20
CA SER A 16 15.79 34.83 -13.95
C SER A 16 15.70 34.46 -12.47
N THR A 17 16.27 35.27 -11.58
CA THR A 17 16.19 35.04 -10.13
C THR A 17 14.81 35.35 -9.60
N PHE A 18 14.17 36.40 -10.13
CA PHE A 18 12.81 36.76 -9.80
C PHE A 18 11.82 35.64 -10.11
N ASP A 19 11.88 35.07 -11.32
CA ASP A 19 10.97 34.00 -11.75
C ASP A 19 11.12 32.75 -10.87
N LYS A 20 12.36 32.32 -10.57
CA LYS A 20 12.61 31.20 -9.66
C LYS A 20 12.15 31.47 -8.22
N GLY A 21 12.29 32.72 -7.76
CA GLY A 21 11.79 33.12 -6.45
C GLY A 21 10.27 33.18 -6.39
N ARG A 22 9.63 33.57 -7.50
CA ARG A 22 8.18 33.51 -7.68
C ARG A 22 7.69 32.08 -7.63
N GLU A 23 8.34 31.15 -8.32
CA GLU A 23 8.03 29.70 -8.23
C GLU A 23 8.12 29.23 -6.78
N TYR A 24 9.22 29.54 -6.07
CA TYR A 24 9.39 29.14 -4.67
C TYR A 24 8.33 29.72 -3.74
N TYR A 25 7.93 30.96 -3.97
CA TYR A 25 6.83 31.60 -3.25
C TYR A 25 5.49 30.92 -3.58
N GLU A 26 5.19 30.72 -4.86
CA GLU A 26 3.95 30.11 -5.34
C GLU A 26 3.80 28.68 -4.85
N GLU A 27 4.90 27.92 -4.75
CA GLU A 27 4.99 26.57 -4.19
C GLU A 27 4.99 26.54 -2.64
N ASN A 28 4.68 27.66 -1.98
CA ASN A 28 4.60 27.77 -0.51
C ASN A 28 5.87 27.32 0.22
N ARG A 29 7.04 27.52 -0.37
CA ARG A 29 8.31 27.10 0.24
C ARG A 29 8.79 28.01 1.37
N VAL A 30 8.13 29.13 1.61
CA VAL A 30 8.42 30.01 2.76
C VAL A 30 7.76 29.43 4.00
N LEU A 31 8.55 28.79 4.86
CA LEU A 31 8.07 28.06 6.04
C LEU A 31 7.71 29.00 7.19
N THR A 32 8.51 30.07 7.37
CA THR A 32 8.28 31.09 8.40
C THR A 32 8.79 32.44 7.93
N ALA A 33 8.15 33.51 8.39
CA ALA A 33 8.56 34.89 8.14
C ALA A 33 8.33 35.77 9.39
N PHE A 34 9.34 36.55 9.74
CA PHE A 34 9.36 37.46 10.88
C PHE A 34 9.92 38.80 10.45
N ILE A 35 9.36 39.90 10.96
CA ILE A 35 9.89 41.25 10.72
C ILE A 35 10.34 41.87 12.05
N ASN A 36 11.50 42.51 12.04
CA ASN A 36 12.01 43.28 13.17
C ASN A 36 12.49 44.64 12.66
N GLY A 37 11.67 45.68 12.88
CA GLY A 37 11.94 46.99 12.31
C GLY A 37 11.88 46.93 10.78
N ASP A 38 13.01 47.17 10.11
CA ASP A 38 13.14 47.12 8.65
C ASP A 38 13.71 45.79 8.12
N VAL A 39 14.07 44.85 9.00
CA VAL A 39 14.66 43.56 8.59
C VAL A 39 13.61 42.47 8.59
N LEU A 40 13.35 41.90 7.42
CA LEU A 40 12.55 40.70 7.21
C LEU A 40 13.46 39.47 7.29
N LYS A 41 13.10 38.47 8.09
CA LYS A 41 13.80 37.19 8.23
C LYS A 41 12.84 36.04 7.97
N GLY A 42 13.33 34.93 7.45
CA GLY A 42 12.49 33.76 7.23
C GLY A 42 13.27 32.48 6.98
N LYS A 43 12.55 31.36 7.04
CA LYS A 43 13.05 30.05 6.62
C LYS A 43 12.41 29.68 5.29
N VAL A 44 13.22 29.37 4.29
CA VAL A 44 12.75 29.01 2.95
C VAL A 44 13.28 27.64 2.58
N LEU A 45 12.40 26.74 2.17
CA LEU A 45 12.73 25.39 1.75
C LEU A 45 13.32 25.41 0.33
N GLY A 46 14.55 24.92 0.20
CA GLY A 46 15.19 24.58 -1.07
C GLY A 46 15.58 23.10 -1.07
N THR A 47 16.83 22.78 -1.40
CA THR A 47 17.40 21.44 -1.13
C THR A 47 17.49 21.15 0.36
N GLU A 48 17.62 22.20 1.17
CA GLU A 48 17.56 22.19 2.63
C GLU A 48 16.76 23.41 3.10
N VAL A 49 16.56 23.56 4.42
CA VAL A 49 15.92 24.76 4.97
C VAL A 49 16.95 25.88 5.10
N TYR A 50 16.79 26.94 4.31
CA TYR A 50 17.70 28.08 4.30
C TYR A 50 17.18 29.24 5.13
N HIS A 51 18.05 29.82 5.94
CA HIS A 51 17.78 31.03 6.72
C HIS A 51 18.05 32.24 5.84
N THR A 52 17.06 33.11 5.69
CA THR A 52 17.09 34.24 4.78
C THR A 52 16.77 35.51 5.54
N SER A 53 17.50 36.59 5.27
CA SER A 53 17.23 37.92 5.81
C SER A 53 17.39 39.00 4.77
N VAL A 54 16.53 40.01 4.79
CA VAL A 54 16.56 41.13 3.85
C VAL A 54 16.09 42.40 4.54
N SER A 55 16.85 43.47 4.36
CA SER A 55 16.47 44.83 4.71
C SER A 55 15.46 45.37 3.70
N LEU A 56 14.32 45.84 4.16
CA LEU A 56 13.27 46.41 3.30
C LEU A 56 13.60 47.83 2.82
N SER A 57 14.61 48.48 3.42
CA SER A 57 14.98 49.86 3.10
C SER A 57 15.90 49.95 1.88
N ASP A 58 16.86 49.05 1.78
CA ASP A 58 17.89 49.02 0.74
C ASP A 58 18.05 47.68 0.01
N LEU A 59 17.26 46.67 0.39
CA LEU A 59 17.33 45.30 -0.13
C LEU A 59 18.67 44.60 0.08
N SER A 60 19.51 45.09 1.00
CA SER A 60 20.66 44.32 1.48
C SER A 60 20.16 43.01 2.10
N ASN A 61 20.78 41.90 1.73
CA ASN A 61 20.26 40.58 2.06
C ASN A 61 21.35 39.55 2.26
N GLU A 62 21.01 38.54 3.05
CA GLU A 62 21.83 37.36 3.31
C GLU A 62 20.94 36.12 3.25
N CYS A 63 21.52 35.02 2.78
CA CYS A 63 20.87 33.73 2.75
C CYS A 63 21.89 32.63 3.06
N SER A 64 21.54 31.70 3.94
CA SER A 64 22.42 30.57 4.31
C SER A 64 22.60 29.54 3.18
N CYS A 65 22.06 29.79 1.99
CA CYS A 65 22.30 28.95 0.82
C CYS A 65 23.71 29.16 0.26
N PRO A 66 24.20 28.27 -0.62
CA PRO A 66 25.56 28.40 -1.19
C PRO A 66 25.85 29.72 -1.93
N LEU A 67 24.80 30.46 -2.33
CA LEU A 67 24.95 31.78 -2.97
C LEU A 67 25.15 32.93 -1.96
N GLY A 68 24.87 32.74 -0.67
CA GLY A 68 25.07 33.76 0.37
C GLY A 68 24.08 34.94 0.37
N GLY A 69 23.37 35.18 -0.73
CA GLY A 69 22.43 36.29 -0.95
C GLY A 69 22.01 36.34 -2.41
N GLU A 70 21.26 37.38 -2.80
CA GLU A 70 20.83 37.64 -4.19
C GLU A 70 20.22 36.41 -4.88
N CYS A 71 19.45 35.63 -4.13
CA CYS A 71 18.98 34.31 -4.56
C CYS A 71 17.44 34.23 -4.55
N LYS A 72 16.93 33.16 -5.18
CA LYS A 72 15.50 32.86 -5.24
C LYS A 72 14.82 32.78 -3.86
N HIS A 73 15.53 32.39 -2.80
CA HIS A 73 14.97 32.35 -1.45
C HIS A 73 14.67 33.76 -0.90
N VAL A 74 15.55 34.72 -1.18
CA VAL A 74 15.35 36.14 -0.80
C VAL A 74 14.15 36.71 -1.55
N VAL A 75 14.07 36.45 -2.85
CA VAL A 75 12.92 36.85 -3.67
C VAL A 75 11.64 36.21 -3.14
N ALA A 76 11.63 34.90 -2.85
CA ALA A 76 10.46 34.21 -2.33
C ALA A 76 9.98 34.81 -1.00
N LEU A 77 10.90 35.15 -0.10
CA LEU A 77 10.60 35.80 1.17
C LEU A 77 10.04 37.22 0.98
N LEU A 78 10.59 38.00 0.03
CA LEU A 78 10.07 39.34 -0.29
C LEU A 78 8.68 39.29 -0.92
N LEU A 79 8.43 38.32 -1.82
CA LEU A 79 7.11 38.10 -2.40
C LEU A 79 6.10 37.63 -1.35
N PHE A 80 6.52 36.79 -0.41
CA PHE A 80 5.71 36.41 0.74
C PHE A 80 5.33 37.63 1.57
N TYR A 81 6.27 38.50 1.92
CA TYR A 81 5.97 39.73 2.66
C TYR A 81 5.02 40.67 1.92
N LEU A 82 5.15 40.80 0.58
CA LEU A 82 4.28 41.66 -0.21
C LEU A 82 2.84 41.14 -0.31
N ASN A 83 2.67 39.83 -0.48
CA ASN A 83 1.37 39.24 -0.80
C ASN A 83 0.66 38.63 0.43
N ASN A 84 1.42 38.29 1.48
CA ASN A 84 0.96 37.62 2.70
C ASN A 84 1.41 38.39 3.95
N LYS A 85 1.28 39.72 3.92
CA LYS A 85 1.79 40.59 4.99
C LYS A 85 1.23 40.23 6.38
N ASP A 86 -0.03 39.84 6.45
CA ASP A 86 -0.69 39.40 7.69
C ASP A 86 -0.12 38.08 8.24
N GLU A 87 0.59 37.32 7.40
CA GLU A 87 1.25 36.08 7.79
C GLU A 87 2.68 36.30 8.30
N VAL A 88 3.22 37.53 8.25
CA VAL A 88 4.54 37.87 8.76
C VAL A 88 4.45 38.29 10.22
N THR A 89 5.18 37.61 11.11
CA THR A 89 5.16 37.91 12.54
C THR A 89 6.03 39.14 12.87
N ASP A 90 5.43 40.17 13.44
CA ASP A 90 6.16 41.33 13.97
C ASP A 90 6.82 41.01 15.32
N LEU A 91 8.16 41.04 15.36
CA LEU A 91 8.94 40.74 16.55
C LEU A 91 8.88 41.83 17.61
N ALA A 92 8.62 43.08 17.24
CA ALA A 92 8.43 44.17 18.20
C ALA A 92 7.08 44.02 18.91
N GLU A 93 6.03 43.68 18.17
CA GLU A 93 4.72 43.35 18.73
C GLU A 93 4.80 42.11 19.64
N LEU A 94 5.44 41.04 19.15
CA LEU A 94 5.69 39.81 19.91
C LEU A 94 6.41 40.10 21.23
N LYS A 95 7.50 40.88 21.18
CA LYS A 95 8.27 41.27 22.36
C LYS A 95 7.39 42.03 23.36
N SER A 96 6.57 42.98 22.88
CA SER A 96 5.64 43.73 23.74
C SER A 96 4.65 42.81 24.46
N LYS A 97 4.09 41.79 23.76
CA LYS A 97 3.20 40.80 24.35
C LYS A 97 3.89 39.93 25.40
N LEU A 98 5.07 39.40 25.06
CA LEU A 98 5.86 38.58 25.99
C LEU A 98 6.27 39.35 27.25
N THR A 99 6.58 40.64 27.13
CA THR A 99 6.98 41.48 28.28
C THR A 99 5.83 41.72 29.26
N LYS A 100 4.57 41.56 28.82
CA LYS A 100 3.38 41.72 29.67
C LYS A 100 3.00 40.43 30.43
N LYS A 101 3.61 39.29 30.09
CA LYS A 101 3.33 38.02 30.75
C LYS A 101 4.11 37.86 32.04
N SER A 102 3.57 37.07 32.97
CA SER A 102 4.28 36.74 34.20
C SER A 102 5.47 35.82 33.92
N LYS A 103 6.39 35.72 34.88
CA LYS A 103 7.52 34.78 34.78
C LYS A 103 7.04 33.34 34.64
N ASP A 104 5.97 32.98 35.35
CA ASP A 104 5.43 31.61 35.34
C ASP A 104 4.79 31.29 33.98
N ASP A 105 4.05 32.25 33.39
CA ASP A 105 3.50 32.10 32.04
C ASP A 105 4.61 31.94 30.99
N LEU A 106 5.71 32.69 31.13
CA LEU A 106 6.85 32.59 30.22
C LEU A 106 7.55 31.23 30.35
N ILE A 107 7.67 30.69 31.56
CA ILE A 107 8.22 29.34 31.79
C ILE A 107 7.33 28.29 31.13
N ASP A 108 6.01 28.38 31.32
CA ASP A 108 5.04 27.46 30.70
C ASP A 108 5.11 27.49 29.17
N ILE A 109 5.17 28.69 28.57
CA ILE A 109 5.34 28.86 27.12
C ILE A 109 6.63 28.19 26.62
N ILE A 110 7.74 28.34 27.35
CA ILE A 110 9.03 27.75 26.97
C ILE A 110 8.97 26.22 27.06
N ILE A 111 8.37 25.66 28.12
CA ILE A 111 8.21 24.22 28.29
C ILE A 111 7.39 23.64 27.13
N LYS A 112 6.21 24.21 26.86
CA LYS A 112 5.34 23.77 25.76
C LYS A 112 6.03 23.87 24.40
N ALA A 113 6.82 24.92 24.17
CA ALA A 113 7.60 25.06 22.95
C ALA A 113 8.68 23.98 22.81
N MET A 114 9.32 23.57 23.91
CA MET A 114 10.28 22.46 23.92
C MET A 114 9.60 21.10 23.68
N GLU A 115 8.35 20.96 24.08
CA GLU A 115 7.49 19.80 23.81
C GLU A 115 6.94 19.79 22.37
N GLY A 116 7.22 20.83 21.59
CA GLY A 116 6.87 20.92 20.17
C GLY A 116 5.61 21.72 19.86
N GLU A 117 4.99 22.36 20.85
CA GLU A 117 3.86 23.28 20.63
C GLU A 117 4.32 24.59 19.95
N GLU A 118 3.46 25.18 19.13
CA GLU A 118 3.77 26.46 18.50
C GLU A 118 3.69 27.62 19.50
N ILE A 119 4.70 28.49 19.47
CA ILE A 119 4.78 29.62 20.40
C ILE A 119 3.70 30.67 20.12
N LEU A 120 3.27 30.86 18.87
CA LEU A 120 2.36 31.95 18.46
C LEU A 120 0.94 31.84 19.06
N PRO A 121 0.30 30.66 19.13
CA PRO A 121 -0.93 30.48 19.89
C PRO A 121 -0.75 30.71 21.40
N LEU A 122 0.37 30.25 21.97
CA LEU A 122 0.65 30.33 23.41
C LEU A 122 0.84 31.77 23.94
N ILE A 123 1.16 32.70 23.04
CA ILE A 123 1.31 34.13 23.33
C ILE A 123 0.03 34.94 23.10
N GLY A 124 -1.07 34.33 22.66
CA GLY A 124 -2.31 35.03 22.32
C GLY A 124 -2.18 35.90 21.07
N GLN A 125 -1.43 35.46 20.05
CA GLN A 125 -1.79 35.84 18.70
C GLN A 125 -2.98 34.99 18.28
N ASP A 126 -3.99 35.61 17.67
CA ASP A 126 -5.10 34.88 17.07
C ASP A 126 -4.49 33.80 16.16
N GLU A 127 -4.97 32.56 16.30
CA GLU A 127 -4.67 31.53 15.32
C GLU A 127 -5.04 32.10 13.95
N LYS A 128 -4.05 32.25 13.07
CA LYS A 128 -4.29 32.77 11.73
C LYS A 128 -5.30 31.85 11.06
N ASP A 129 -6.35 32.44 10.48
CA ASP A 129 -7.35 31.70 9.73
C ASP A 129 -6.67 30.76 8.73
N VAL A 130 -6.87 29.46 8.88
CA VAL A 130 -6.39 28.48 7.90
C VAL A 130 -7.20 28.68 6.63
N LYS A 131 -6.57 29.27 5.62
CA LYS A 131 -7.20 29.47 4.32
C LYS A 131 -7.19 28.15 3.56
N ILE A 132 -8.23 27.33 3.71
CA ILE A 132 -8.40 26.07 2.97
C ILE A 132 -8.35 26.28 1.44
N GLY A 133 -8.72 27.46 0.94
CA GLY A 133 -8.52 27.83 -0.46
C GLY A 133 -7.05 27.73 -0.93
N SER A 134 -6.06 27.85 -0.04
CA SER A 134 -4.65 27.61 -0.37
C SER A 134 -4.35 26.12 -0.59
N PHE A 135 -5.01 25.24 0.16
CA PHE A 135 -4.86 23.78 0.04
C PHE A 135 -5.49 23.27 -1.25
N ILE A 136 -6.68 23.77 -1.58
CA ILE A 136 -7.35 23.46 -2.85
C ILE A 136 -6.45 23.81 -4.05
N LYS A 137 -5.78 24.98 -4.01
CA LYS A 137 -4.84 25.39 -5.06
C LYS A 137 -3.62 24.48 -5.20
N VAL A 138 -3.21 23.79 -4.15
CA VAL A 138 -2.12 22.80 -4.23
C VAL A 138 -2.59 21.62 -5.10
N PHE A 139 -3.78 21.09 -4.83
CA PHE A 139 -4.36 19.99 -5.61
C PHE A 139 -4.74 20.38 -7.05
N GLU A 140 -5.05 21.65 -7.31
CA GLU A 140 -5.26 22.16 -8.69
C GLU A 140 -4.00 22.08 -9.57
N ARG A 141 -2.80 22.05 -8.97
CA ARG A 141 -1.53 22.01 -9.71
C ARG A 141 -1.08 20.59 -10.06
N GLY A 142 -1.77 19.56 -9.60
CA GLY A 142 -1.45 18.15 -9.84
C GLY A 142 -0.66 17.53 -8.68
N ASN A 143 0.36 16.72 -8.99
CA ASN A 143 1.09 15.88 -8.04
C ASN A 143 1.52 16.63 -6.76
N VAL A 144 1.06 16.13 -5.61
CA VAL A 144 1.35 16.69 -4.28
C VAL A 144 2.25 15.71 -3.53
N ASP A 145 3.45 16.11 -3.13
CA ASP A 145 4.36 15.20 -2.44
C ASP A 145 3.89 14.85 -1.01
N GLU A 146 4.31 13.68 -0.50
CA GLU A 146 3.94 13.17 0.82
C GLU A 146 4.22 14.16 1.97
N LYS A 147 5.33 14.92 1.90
CA LYS A 147 5.67 15.88 2.95
C LYS A 147 4.67 17.04 2.96
N THR A 148 4.26 17.51 1.79
CA THR A 148 3.21 18.52 1.66
C THR A 148 1.88 18.02 2.24
N VAL A 149 1.47 16.79 1.90
CA VAL A 149 0.25 16.16 2.47
C VAL A 149 0.30 16.09 3.99
N LYS A 150 1.43 15.63 4.56
CA LYS A 150 1.63 15.57 6.02
C LYS A 150 1.58 16.95 6.69
N ASN A 151 2.14 17.97 6.06
CA ASN A 151 2.08 19.33 6.61
C ASN A 151 0.65 19.90 6.59
N MET A 152 -0.10 19.65 5.52
CA MET A 152 -1.51 20.05 5.41
C MET A 152 -2.36 19.33 6.46
N ALA A 153 -2.20 18.02 6.60
CA ALA A 153 -2.84 17.21 7.64
C ALA A 153 -2.58 17.77 9.04
N ASN A 154 -1.31 18.00 9.39
CA ASN A 154 -0.93 18.58 10.69
C ASN A 154 -1.55 19.96 10.93
N THR A 155 -1.67 20.78 9.89
CA THR A 155 -2.31 22.10 9.97
C THR A 155 -3.81 21.95 10.25
N ILE A 156 -4.50 21.03 9.58
CA ILE A 156 -5.92 20.74 9.82
C ILE A 156 -6.12 20.24 11.25
N LYS A 157 -5.33 19.25 11.71
CA LYS A 157 -5.45 18.70 13.07
C LYS A 157 -5.28 19.77 14.14
N LYS A 158 -4.31 20.68 13.97
CA LYS A 158 -4.05 21.79 14.91
C LYS A 158 -5.17 22.81 14.94
N SER A 159 -5.70 23.20 13.78
CA SER A 159 -6.67 24.29 13.64
C SER A 159 -8.11 23.81 13.42
N LYS A 160 -8.41 22.55 13.69
CA LYS A 160 -9.72 21.91 13.42
C LYS A 160 -10.91 22.70 13.95
N ASN A 161 -10.78 23.34 15.11
CA ASN A 161 -11.83 24.17 15.70
C ASN A 161 -12.12 25.45 14.88
N ASN A 162 -11.10 26.00 14.24
CA ASN A 162 -11.16 27.27 13.50
C ASN A 162 -11.42 27.09 12.00
N ILE A 163 -11.42 25.84 11.50
CA ILE A 163 -11.81 25.54 10.12
C ILE A 163 -13.33 25.32 10.06
N SER A 164 -13.99 25.94 9.09
CA SER A 164 -15.42 25.75 8.87
C SER A 164 -15.71 24.36 8.28
N LYS A 165 -16.88 23.78 8.61
CA LYS A 165 -17.29 22.50 8.00
C LYS A 165 -17.40 22.59 6.48
N GLU A 166 -17.83 23.74 5.95
CA GLU A 166 -17.94 23.95 4.50
C GLU A 166 -16.56 23.90 3.83
N ASP A 167 -15.54 24.48 4.45
CA ASP A 167 -14.19 24.42 3.89
C ASP A 167 -13.63 22.99 3.93
N LEU A 168 -13.88 22.23 5.01
CA LEU A 168 -13.50 20.82 5.10
C LEU A 168 -14.18 20.00 3.99
N PHE A 169 -15.48 20.22 3.74
CA PHE A 169 -16.20 19.56 2.66
C PHE A 169 -15.63 19.91 1.29
N ARG A 170 -15.37 21.20 1.02
CA ARG A 170 -14.79 21.64 -0.25
C ARG A 170 -13.42 21.01 -0.51
N LEU A 171 -12.60 20.89 0.52
CA LEU A 171 -11.31 20.21 0.42
C LEU A 171 -11.49 18.72 0.13
N LEU A 172 -12.39 18.06 0.87
CA LEU A 172 -12.65 16.63 0.69
C LEU A 172 -13.20 16.31 -0.70
N GLU A 173 -14.18 17.08 -1.19
CA GLU A 173 -14.73 16.96 -2.55
C GLU A 173 -13.65 17.19 -3.61
N LYS A 174 -12.79 18.20 -3.42
CA LYS A 174 -11.68 18.46 -4.34
C LYS A 174 -10.75 17.26 -4.44
N ILE A 175 -10.41 16.67 -3.31
CA ILE A 175 -9.47 15.55 -3.24
C ILE A 175 -10.08 14.29 -3.89
N VAL A 176 -11.28 13.89 -3.45
CA VAL A 176 -11.94 12.65 -3.87
C VAL A 176 -12.44 12.75 -5.32
N LEU A 177 -13.15 13.83 -5.67
CA LEU A 177 -13.86 13.89 -6.96
C LEU A 177 -12.97 14.37 -8.12
N GLU A 178 -11.95 15.17 -7.84
CA GLU A 178 -11.16 15.82 -8.90
C GLU A 178 -9.69 15.36 -8.95
N CYS A 179 -9.11 14.89 -7.84
CA CYS A 179 -7.71 14.49 -7.78
C CYS A 179 -7.48 13.00 -8.06
N GLU A 180 -8.49 12.15 -7.84
CA GLU A 180 -8.38 10.69 -8.01
C GLU A 180 -7.97 10.25 -9.42
N HIS A 181 -8.39 10.97 -10.48
CA HIS A 181 -8.01 10.64 -11.86
C HIS A 181 -6.50 10.77 -12.17
N PHE A 182 -5.72 11.45 -11.33
CA PHE A 182 -4.31 11.75 -11.58
C PHE A 182 -3.33 10.97 -10.70
N GLY A 183 -3.80 10.12 -9.76
CA GLY A 183 -2.92 9.46 -8.81
C GLY A 183 -2.26 10.43 -7.83
N CYS A 184 -3.01 11.46 -7.36
CA CYS A 184 -2.48 12.55 -6.53
C CYS A 184 -1.71 12.10 -5.28
N PHE A 185 -1.96 10.90 -4.77
CA PHE A 185 -1.28 10.33 -3.60
C PHE A 185 -0.50 9.06 -3.90
N TYR A 186 -0.39 8.66 -5.17
CA TYR A 186 0.31 7.43 -5.54
C TYR A 186 1.81 7.70 -5.71
N ASP A 187 2.62 6.86 -5.07
CA ASP A 187 4.07 6.83 -5.24
C ASP A 187 4.45 5.63 -6.12
N ASP A 188 4.95 5.89 -7.32
CA ASP A 188 5.33 4.88 -8.30
C ASP A 188 6.62 4.12 -7.92
N TYR A 189 7.45 4.66 -7.03
CA TYR A 189 8.64 3.98 -6.54
C TYR A 189 8.31 2.98 -5.43
N ARG A 190 7.34 3.32 -4.57
CA ARG A 190 6.93 2.48 -3.43
C ARG A 190 5.73 1.59 -3.73
N ASP A 191 4.99 1.88 -4.80
CA ASP A 191 3.71 1.26 -5.11
C ASP A 191 2.72 1.40 -3.93
N ASP A 192 2.71 2.58 -3.30
CA ASP A 192 1.89 2.90 -2.13
C ASP A 192 1.14 4.24 -2.29
N TYR A 193 0.13 4.44 -1.44
CA TYR A 193 -0.61 5.70 -1.33
C TYR A 193 -0.30 6.39 0.01
N TYR A 194 -0.15 7.72 0.00
CA TYR A 194 0.14 8.53 1.19
C TYR A 194 -0.95 9.56 1.53
N ASP A 195 -2.19 9.25 1.15
CA ASP A 195 -3.40 10.03 1.38
C ASP A 195 -3.87 10.00 2.85
N ALA A 196 -3.62 8.90 3.56
CA ALA A 196 -4.20 8.66 4.88
C ALA A 196 -4.10 9.82 5.89
N PRO A 197 -2.95 10.52 6.03
CA PRO A 197 -2.84 11.61 7.00
C PRO A 197 -3.86 12.75 6.78
N ILE A 198 -4.16 13.10 5.52
CA ILE A 198 -5.06 14.22 5.24
C ILE A 198 -6.53 13.82 5.42
N PHE A 199 -6.91 12.61 5.00
CA PHE A 199 -8.26 12.09 5.19
C PHE A 199 -8.59 11.91 6.68
N GLU A 200 -7.67 11.35 7.46
CA GLU A 200 -7.79 11.21 8.92
C GLU A 200 -7.97 12.60 9.58
N ALA A 201 -7.13 13.58 9.22
CA ALA A 201 -7.22 14.94 9.77
C ALA A 201 -8.55 15.63 9.46
N ILE A 202 -9.06 15.48 8.23
CA ILE A 202 -10.37 16.01 7.83
C ILE A 202 -11.48 15.31 8.62
N GLY A 203 -11.41 13.98 8.76
CA GLY A 203 -12.39 13.19 9.50
C GLY A 203 -12.47 13.55 10.97
N GLU A 204 -11.32 13.66 11.65
CA GLU A 204 -11.23 14.14 13.03
C GLU A 204 -11.86 15.53 13.17
N ALA A 205 -11.55 16.45 12.24
CA ALA A 205 -12.07 17.81 12.29
C ALA A 205 -13.59 17.86 12.07
N LEU A 206 -14.13 17.08 11.14
CA LEU A 206 -15.57 16.99 10.88
C LEU A 206 -16.33 16.31 12.01
N ALA A 207 -15.73 15.30 12.65
CA ALA A 207 -16.32 14.58 13.78
C ALA A 207 -16.55 15.47 15.01
N GLU A 208 -15.84 16.59 15.12
CA GLU A 208 -16.02 17.62 16.16
C GLU A 208 -17.06 18.68 15.80
N LYS A 209 -17.59 18.67 14.57
CA LYS A 209 -18.61 19.61 14.12
C LYS A 209 -20.02 19.08 14.34
N ASP A 210 -20.97 20.01 14.47
CA ASP A 210 -22.39 19.69 14.41
C ASP A 210 -22.80 19.48 12.94
N LEU A 211 -22.85 18.20 12.54
CA LEU A 211 -23.20 17.76 11.20
C LEU A 211 -24.73 17.59 11.11
N SER A 212 -25.34 18.39 10.25
CA SER A 212 -26.75 18.29 9.91
C SER A 212 -27.04 17.04 9.08
N HIS A 213 -28.32 16.73 8.87
CA HIS A 213 -28.70 15.60 8.01
C HIS A 213 -28.14 15.75 6.58
N GLU A 214 -28.15 16.96 6.03
CA GLU A 214 -27.61 17.28 4.71
C GLU A 214 -26.09 17.09 4.65
N ASP A 215 -25.36 17.46 5.71
CA ASP A 215 -23.92 17.23 5.82
C ASP A 215 -23.59 15.73 5.79
N ILE A 216 -24.38 14.91 6.50
CA ILE A 216 -24.23 13.45 6.49
C ILE A 216 -24.52 12.88 5.10
N GLU A 217 -25.58 13.32 4.43
CA GLU A 217 -25.89 12.88 3.06
C GLU A 217 -24.77 13.24 2.08
N ARG A 218 -24.18 14.44 2.23
CA ARG A 218 -23.01 14.89 1.45
C ARG A 218 -21.79 14.00 1.69
N LEU A 219 -21.45 13.69 2.94
CA LEU A 219 -20.39 12.72 3.25
C LEU A 219 -20.64 11.36 2.60
N GLY A 220 -21.88 10.86 2.69
CA GLY A 220 -22.24 9.60 2.08
C GLY A 220 -22.13 9.59 0.56
N LYS A 221 -22.38 10.72 -0.10
CA LYS A 221 -22.16 10.85 -1.54
C LYS A 221 -20.67 10.75 -1.86
N ILE A 222 -19.83 11.49 -1.15
CA ILE A 222 -18.36 11.48 -1.33
C ILE A 222 -17.80 10.06 -1.16
N ILE A 223 -18.15 9.37 -0.07
CA ILE A 223 -17.69 8.00 0.19
C ILE A 223 -18.11 7.02 -0.91
N ARG A 224 -19.28 7.22 -1.53
CA ARG A 224 -19.75 6.35 -2.63
C ARG A 224 -19.09 6.65 -3.97
N GLU A 225 -18.61 7.87 -4.16
CA GLU A 225 -17.97 8.32 -5.41
C GLU A 225 -16.47 8.04 -5.43
N ASP A 226 -15.86 7.73 -4.28
CA ASP A 226 -14.48 7.27 -4.15
C ASP A 226 -14.25 5.96 -4.91
N GLN A 227 -13.44 6.02 -5.97
CA GLN A 227 -13.16 4.88 -6.83
C GLN A 227 -11.91 4.10 -6.40
N HIS A 228 -11.11 4.67 -5.50
CA HIS A 228 -9.76 4.20 -5.16
C HIS A 228 -9.61 3.81 -3.68
N GLN A 229 -10.70 3.81 -2.90
CA GLN A 229 -10.73 3.48 -1.47
C GLN A 229 -9.87 4.44 -0.63
N LEU A 230 -9.80 5.71 -1.02
CA LEU A 230 -9.05 6.74 -0.27
C LEU A 230 -9.78 7.22 1.00
N THR A 231 -11.09 6.98 1.08
CA THR A 231 -11.92 7.46 2.19
C THR A 231 -11.89 6.56 3.43
N GLU A 232 -11.17 5.43 3.41
CA GLU A 232 -11.04 4.53 4.57
C GLU A 232 -10.55 5.27 5.83
N PRO A 233 -9.48 6.09 5.80
CA PRO A 233 -8.97 6.79 6.98
C PRO A 233 -9.94 7.87 7.50
N LEU A 234 -10.76 8.45 6.60
CA LEU A 234 -11.84 9.36 6.97
C LEU A 234 -12.94 8.61 7.73
N ILE A 235 -13.35 7.42 7.25
CA ILE A 235 -14.36 6.60 7.90
C ILE A 235 -13.90 6.17 9.29
N ASP A 236 -12.64 5.75 9.43
CA ASP A 236 -12.06 5.34 10.71
C ASP A 236 -12.11 6.47 11.74
N ALA A 237 -11.73 7.70 11.35
CA ALA A 237 -11.79 8.86 12.23
C ALA A 237 -13.24 9.19 12.68
N LEU A 238 -14.23 9.05 11.79
CA LEU A 238 -15.65 9.21 12.15
C LEU A 238 -16.11 8.11 13.11
N LEU A 239 -15.68 6.87 12.90
CA LEU A 239 -16.00 5.74 13.77
C LEU A 239 -15.36 5.89 15.16
N ASP A 240 -14.18 6.48 15.28
CA ASP A 240 -13.55 6.75 16.57
C ASP A 240 -14.37 7.70 17.43
N ARG A 241 -14.98 8.73 16.83
CA ARG A 241 -15.99 9.57 17.51
C ARG A 241 -17.23 8.75 17.88
N ALA A 242 -17.71 7.91 16.95
CA ALA A 242 -18.91 7.09 17.16
C ALA A 242 -18.78 6.11 18.33
N LYS A 243 -17.55 5.66 18.68
CA LYS A 243 -17.29 4.82 19.87
C LYS A 243 -17.73 5.51 21.17
N GLN A 244 -17.65 6.84 21.22
CA GLN A 244 -17.99 7.63 22.41
C GLN A 244 -19.40 8.25 22.33
N ASP A 245 -20.00 8.29 21.15
CA ASP A 245 -21.26 8.98 20.86
C ASP A 245 -22.20 8.10 20.02
N LYS A 246 -23.14 7.43 20.70
CA LYS A 246 -24.10 6.52 20.05
C LYS A 246 -25.08 7.23 19.14
N GLU A 247 -25.43 8.49 19.42
CA GLU A 247 -26.31 9.25 18.52
C GLU A 247 -25.57 9.60 17.24
N PHE A 248 -24.30 9.99 17.35
CA PHE A 248 -23.45 10.21 16.18
C PHE A 248 -23.34 8.96 15.31
N PHE A 249 -23.12 7.77 15.92
CA PHE A 249 -23.12 6.51 15.18
C PHE A 249 -24.43 6.31 14.40
N ARG A 250 -25.59 6.52 15.03
CA ARG A 250 -26.89 6.34 14.35
C ARG A 250 -27.06 7.27 13.15
N SER A 251 -26.51 8.49 13.23
CA SER A 251 -26.53 9.45 12.13
C SER A 251 -25.66 8.96 10.96
N ILE A 252 -24.41 8.57 11.21
CA ILE A 252 -23.48 8.17 10.14
C ILE A 252 -23.71 6.74 9.64
N LYS A 253 -24.36 5.85 10.41
CA LYS A 253 -24.59 4.44 10.05
C LYS A 253 -25.21 4.26 8.66
N LYS A 254 -26.04 5.20 8.20
CA LYS A 254 -26.73 5.12 6.91
C LYS A 254 -25.79 5.30 5.71
N ILE A 255 -24.66 5.98 5.91
CA ILE A 255 -23.72 6.31 4.84
C ILE A 255 -22.50 5.39 4.78
N LEU A 256 -22.27 4.61 5.84
CA LEU A 256 -21.13 3.71 5.93
C LEU A 256 -21.31 2.46 5.03
N PRO A 257 -20.21 1.95 4.44
CA PRO A 257 -20.22 0.63 3.82
C PRO A 257 -20.59 -0.44 4.85
N ALA A 258 -21.27 -1.49 4.38
CA ALA A 258 -21.83 -2.52 5.25
C ALA A 258 -20.77 -3.23 6.12
N GLY A 259 -19.55 -3.42 5.59
CA GLY A 259 -18.42 -3.97 6.34
C GLY A 259 -18.08 -3.17 7.59
N TYR A 260 -17.87 -1.86 7.43
CA TYR A 260 -17.56 -0.95 8.54
C TYR A 260 -18.63 -0.95 9.62
N ILE A 261 -19.92 -0.96 9.22
CA ILE A 261 -21.03 -1.03 10.18
C ILE A 261 -20.91 -2.31 11.02
N VAL A 262 -20.72 -3.46 10.37
CA VAL A 262 -20.69 -4.75 11.05
C VAL A 262 -19.46 -4.86 11.93
N TYR A 263 -18.27 -4.47 11.45
CA TYR A 263 -17.04 -4.45 12.26
C TYR A 263 -17.21 -3.57 13.50
N PHE A 264 -17.72 -2.35 13.34
CA PHE A 264 -17.97 -1.45 14.47
C PHE A 264 -18.92 -2.08 15.50
N LEU A 265 -20.02 -2.70 15.04
CA LEU A 265 -20.97 -3.36 15.94
C LEU A 265 -20.31 -4.54 16.69
N ILE A 266 -19.46 -5.32 16.01
CA ILE A 266 -18.72 -6.44 16.60
C ILE A 266 -17.74 -5.95 17.67
N GLU A 267 -16.92 -4.95 17.37
CA GLU A 267 -15.97 -4.37 18.33
C GLU A 267 -16.66 -3.84 19.60
N ASN A 268 -17.88 -3.32 19.43
CA ASN A 268 -18.71 -2.83 20.52
C ASN A 268 -19.61 -3.91 21.15
N LYS A 269 -19.41 -5.19 20.81
CA LYS A 269 -20.14 -6.35 21.34
C LYS A 269 -21.65 -6.32 21.09
N MET A 270 -22.08 -5.65 20.03
CA MET A 270 -23.48 -5.51 19.60
C MET A 270 -23.84 -6.58 18.55
N TYR A 271 -23.68 -7.85 18.92
CA TYR A 271 -23.75 -8.96 17.97
C TYR A 271 -25.13 -9.17 17.35
N ASP A 272 -26.22 -8.95 18.10
CA ASP A 272 -27.59 -9.13 17.57
C ASP A 272 -27.88 -8.12 16.44
N GLU A 273 -27.49 -6.87 16.63
CA GLU A 273 -27.64 -5.84 15.59
C GLU A 273 -26.74 -6.09 14.39
N ALA A 274 -25.52 -6.60 14.61
CA ALA A 274 -24.62 -7.03 13.54
C ALA A 274 -25.25 -8.16 12.69
N LYS A 275 -25.88 -9.15 13.34
CA LYS A 275 -26.57 -10.26 12.66
C LYS A 275 -27.74 -9.79 11.82
N GLU A 276 -28.55 -8.85 12.29
CA GLU A 276 -29.66 -8.30 11.50
C GLU A 276 -29.14 -7.57 10.25
N ILE A 277 -28.08 -6.76 10.36
CA ILE A 277 -27.47 -6.10 9.20
C ILE A 277 -26.94 -7.13 8.18
N LEU A 278 -26.35 -8.23 8.66
CA LEU A 278 -25.85 -9.31 7.81
C LEU A 278 -26.97 -10.15 7.15
N LYS A 279 -28.23 -10.02 7.58
CA LYS A 279 -29.39 -10.64 6.90
C LYS A 279 -29.98 -9.74 5.83
N GLU A 280 -30.03 -8.44 6.09
CA GLU A 280 -30.78 -7.47 5.27
C GLU A 280 -29.97 -6.88 4.10
N ARG A 281 -28.64 -6.77 4.22
CA ARG A 281 -27.81 -6.13 3.19
C ARG A 281 -27.30 -7.10 2.14
N ASP A 282 -27.31 -6.64 0.89
CA ASP A 282 -26.68 -7.30 -0.26
C ASP A 282 -25.15 -7.18 -0.17
N LEU A 283 -24.56 -8.00 0.70
CA LEU A 283 -23.12 -8.15 0.84
C LEU A 283 -22.62 -9.24 -0.10
N ASN A 284 -21.42 -9.05 -0.66
CA ASN A 284 -20.72 -10.15 -1.34
C ASN A 284 -20.69 -11.38 -0.42
N PRO A 285 -21.10 -12.57 -0.88
CA PRO A 285 -21.16 -13.77 -0.06
C PRO A 285 -19.88 -14.07 0.72
N SER A 286 -18.71 -13.82 0.14
CA SER A 286 -17.42 -14.07 0.80
C SER A 286 -17.22 -13.15 2.01
N MET A 287 -17.47 -11.86 1.83
CA MET A 287 -17.41 -10.85 2.89
C MET A 287 -18.45 -11.13 3.98
N ARG A 288 -19.67 -11.53 3.59
CA ARG A 288 -20.73 -11.91 4.54
C ARG A 288 -20.30 -13.11 5.40
N ILE A 289 -19.69 -14.13 4.80
CA ILE A 289 -19.19 -15.31 5.53
C ILE A 289 -18.11 -14.92 6.53
N ASP A 290 -17.14 -14.09 6.13
CA ASP A 290 -16.03 -13.71 7.01
C ASP A 290 -16.51 -12.88 8.21
N LEU A 291 -17.48 -11.98 8.00
CA LEU A 291 -18.11 -11.24 9.09
C LEU A 291 -18.98 -12.15 9.97
N LEU A 292 -19.74 -13.09 9.40
CA LEU A 292 -20.54 -14.04 10.17
C LEU A 292 -19.67 -14.94 11.05
N LYS A 293 -18.46 -15.34 10.62
CA LYS A 293 -17.54 -16.14 11.47
C LYS A 293 -17.25 -15.47 12.82
N LEU A 294 -17.31 -14.13 12.89
CA LEU A 294 -17.03 -13.37 14.10
C LEU A 294 -18.21 -13.32 15.07
N VAL A 295 -19.45 -13.57 14.60
CA VAL A 295 -20.69 -13.36 15.40
C VAL A 295 -21.62 -14.56 15.46
N ASP A 296 -21.64 -15.35 14.40
CA ASP A 296 -22.51 -16.51 14.21
C ASP A 296 -21.83 -17.54 13.29
N PRO A 297 -20.86 -18.32 13.82
CA PRO A 297 -20.13 -19.32 13.02
C PRO A 297 -21.05 -20.38 12.38
N GLU A 298 -22.18 -20.69 13.01
CA GLU A 298 -23.15 -21.66 12.48
C GLU A 298 -23.87 -21.12 11.25
N GLU A 299 -24.35 -19.87 11.30
CA GLU A 299 -24.94 -19.21 10.13
C GLU A 299 -23.88 -18.94 9.06
N ALA A 300 -22.64 -18.62 9.43
CA ALA A 300 -21.51 -18.48 8.49
C ALA A 300 -21.32 -19.76 7.67
N LEU A 301 -21.34 -20.91 8.34
CA LEU A 301 -21.21 -22.23 7.72
C LEU A 301 -22.37 -22.50 6.76
N LYS A 302 -23.61 -22.22 7.18
CA LYS A 302 -24.81 -22.39 6.35
C LYS A 302 -24.75 -21.54 5.08
N VAL A 303 -24.41 -20.25 5.20
CA VAL A 303 -24.25 -19.35 4.05
C VAL A 303 -23.11 -19.82 3.14
N ALA A 304 -22.02 -20.33 3.72
CA ALA A 304 -20.92 -20.91 2.95
C ALA A 304 -21.36 -22.15 2.16
N GLU A 305 -22.20 -23.01 2.72
CA GLU A 305 -22.76 -24.18 2.03
C GLU A 305 -23.69 -23.78 0.88
N GLU A 306 -24.62 -22.85 1.13
CA GLU A 306 -25.53 -22.32 0.11
C GLU A 306 -24.78 -21.73 -1.09
N ASN A 307 -23.64 -21.07 -0.83
CA ASN A 307 -22.79 -20.43 -1.83
C ASN A 307 -21.62 -21.31 -2.30
N LYS A 308 -21.56 -22.58 -1.88
CA LYS A 308 -20.49 -23.54 -2.22
C LYS A 308 -19.07 -23.00 -1.98
N LYS A 309 -18.86 -22.27 -0.90
CA LYS A 309 -17.55 -21.72 -0.50
C LYS A 309 -16.77 -22.75 0.32
N TYR A 310 -16.29 -23.81 -0.34
CA TYR A 310 -15.71 -24.96 0.34
C TYR A 310 -14.43 -24.64 1.09
N THR A 311 -13.59 -23.72 0.62
CA THR A 311 -12.39 -23.28 1.35
C THR A 311 -12.75 -22.77 2.75
N SER A 312 -13.79 -21.95 2.89
CA SER A 312 -14.27 -21.45 4.18
C SER A 312 -14.85 -22.56 5.08
N ILE A 313 -15.60 -23.50 4.49
CA ILE A 313 -16.18 -24.63 5.22
C ILE A 313 -15.08 -25.55 5.77
N ILE A 314 -14.10 -25.89 4.94
CA ILE A 314 -12.96 -26.75 5.31
C ILE A 314 -12.16 -26.10 6.43
N GLN A 315 -11.87 -24.80 6.33
CA GLN A 315 -11.15 -24.05 7.35
C GLN A 315 -11.88 -24.11 8.71
N HIS A 316 -13.21 -23.88 8.71
CA HIS A 316 -14.02 -23.95 9.92
C HIS A 316 -13.92 -25.33 10.61
N TYR A 317 -13.99 -26.42 9.85
CA TYR A 317 -13.87 -27.76 10.41
C TYR A 317 -12.46 -28.11 10.88
N ILE A 318 -11.43 -27.55 10.26
CA ILE A 318 -10.04 -27.66 10.74
C ILE A 318 -9.90 -26.94 12.09
N GLU A 319 -10.42 -25.72 12.22
CA GLU A 319 -10.36 -24.92 13.45
C GLU A 319 -11.11 -25.58 14.61
N THR A 320 -12.25 -26.20 14.32
CA THR A 320 -13.05 -26.96 15.29
C THR A 320 -12.56 -28.40 15.50
N LYS A 321 -11.45 -28.79 14.83
CA LYS A 321 -10.79 -30.11 14.91
C LYS A 321 -11.65 -31.28 14.42
N ASP A 322 -12.68 -31.02 13.62
CA ASP A 322 -13.49 -32.03 12.93
C ASP A 322 -12.87 -32.36 11.56
N TYR A 323 -11.71 -33.02 11.58
CA TYR A 323 -10.94 -33.33 10.37
C TYR A 323 -11.68 -34.25 9.39
N ASP A 324 -12.59 -35.09 9.90
CA ASP A 324 -13.38 -35.99 9.06
C ASP A 324 -14.39 -35.23 8.22
N LYS A 325 -15.08 -34.23 8.80
CA LYS A 325 -15.93 -33.33 8.01
C LYS A 325 -15.13 -32.47 7.05
N ALA A 326 -13.98 -31.93 7.47
CA ALA A 326 -13.11 -31.18 6.58
C ALA A 326 -12.75 -32.01 5.33
N LYS A 327 -12.33 -33.27 5.51
CA LYS A 327 -12.05 -34.20 4.41
C LYS A 327 -13.29 -34.55 3.59
N ALA A 328 -14.47 -34.68 4.21
CA ALA A 328 -15.72 -34.91 3.49
C ALA A 328 -16.08 -33.75 2.54
N TYR A 329 -15.88 -32.50 2.97
CA TYR A 329 -16.09 -31.33 2.12
C TYR A 329 -15.05 -31.21 0.99
N ILE A 330 -13.81 -31.64 1.20
CA ILE A 330 -12.84 -31.77 0.10
C ILE A 330 -13.34 -32.77 -0.95
N ARG A 331 -13.83 -33.94 -0.51
CA ARG A 331 -14.42 -34.95 -1.43
C ARG A 331 -15.60 -34.36 -2.20
N ARG A 332 -16.47 -33.62 -1.51
CA ARG A 332 -17.64 -32.96 -2.12
C ARG A 332 -17.25 -31.90 -3.15
N ALA A 333 -16.24 -31.07 -2.86
CA ALA A 333 -15.73 -30.07 -3.81
C ALA A 333 -15.22 -30.73 -5.11
N ILE A 334 -14.54 -31.87 -4.99
CA ILE A 334 -14.09 -32.69 -6.12
C ILE A 334 -15.29 -33.26 -6.90
N ASP A 335 -16.26 -33.85 -6.19
CA ASP A 335 -17.44 -34.48 -6.80
C ASP A 335 -18.34 -33.46 -7.52
N GLU A 336 -18.42 -32.24 -7.02
CA GLU A 336 -19.15 -31.12 -7.64
C GLU A 336 -18.36 -30.41 -8.76
N ASN A 337 -17.14 -30.87 -9.07
CA ASN A 337 -16.30 -30.40 -10.18
C ASN A 337 -15.98 -28.89 -10.14
N LEU A 338 -15.71 -28.34 -8.96
CA LEU A 338 -15.40 -26.92 -8.78
C LEU A 338 -13.90 -26.64 -9.00
N LYS A 339 -13.47 -26.61 -10.26
CA LYS A 339 -12.06 -26.55 -10.68
C LYS A 339 -11.19 -25.58 -9.87
N ASP A 340 -11.56 -24.30 -9.84
CA ASP A 340 -10.74 -23.26 -9.22
C ASP A 340 -10.60 -23.49 -7.70
N GLN A 341 -11.70 -23.89 -7.04
CA GLN A 341 -11.68 -24.21 -5.62
C GLN A 341 -10.88 -25.49 -5.33
N VAL A 342 -10.98 -26.53 -6.16
CA VAL A 342 -10.21 -27.77 -5.93
C VAL A 342 -8.71 -27.51 -6.04
N GLN A 343 -8.27 -26.65 -6.97
CA GLN A 343 -6.86 -26.25 -7.06
C GLN A 343 -6.41 -25.49 -5.82
N GLU A 344 -7.20 -24.51 -5.36
CA GLU A 344 -6.93 -23.77 -4.13
C GLU A 344 -6.86 -24.72 -2.92
N ILE A 345 -7.84 -25.60 -2.76
CA ILE A 345 -7.92 -26.60 -1.68
C ILE A 345 -6.70 -27.52 -1.68
N ALA A 346 -6.26 -27.98 -2.85
CA ALA A 346 -5.08 -28.84 -3.00
C ALA A 346 -3.81 -28.16 -2.46
N LEU A 347 -3.65 -26.86 -2.75
CA LEU A 347 -2.50 -26.07 -2.31
C LEU A 347 -2.59 -25.76 -0.81
N THR A 348 -3.72 -25.22 -0.36
CA THR A 348 -3.92 -24.74 1.01
C THR A 348 -3.94 -25.87 2.03
N TYR A 349 -4.58 -27.00 1.71
CA TYR A 349 -4.81 -28.11 2.66
C TYR A 349 -3.99 -29.36 2.36
N LYS A 350 -2.85 -29.21 1.67
CA LYS A 350 -1.95 -30.30 1.29
C LYS A 350 -1.65 -31.27 2.43
N ASN A 351 -1.32 -30.75 3.62
CA ASN A 351 -0.96 -31.57 4.77
C ASN A 351 -2.11 -32.45 5.26
N LEU A 352 -3.33 -31.89 5.31
CA LEU A 352 -4.53 -32.64 5.72
C LEU A 352 -4.87 -33.74 4.71
N ILE A 353 -4.79 -33.41 3.42
CA ILE A 353 -5.04 -34.35 2.32
C ILE A 353 -4.02 -35.49 2.36
N SER A 354 -2.74 -35.16 2.57
CA SER A 354 -1.64 -36.16 2.60
C SER A 354 -1.70 -37.12 3.80
N GLN A 355 -2.58 -36.89 4.78
CA GLN A 355 -2.84 -37.84 5.86
C GLN A 355 -3.86 -38.92 5.48
N ASP A 356 -4.53 -38.77 4.34
CA ASP A 356 -5.56 -39.69 3.84
C ASP A 356 -5.22 -40.08 2.40
N ARG A 357 -4.70 -41.30 2.22
CA ARG A 357 -4.27 -41.81 0.92
C ARG A 357 -5.42 -41.89 -0.07
N GLU A 358 -6.62 -42.26 0.36
CA GLU A 358 -7.79 -42.34 -0.52
C GLU A 358 -8.17 -40.94 -1.03
N LEU A 359 -8.14 -39.94 -0.15
CA LEU A 359 -8.38 -38.55 -0.53
C LEU A 359 -7.29 -38.02 -1.46
N SER A 360 -6.02 -38.34 -1.18
CA SER A 360 -4.88 -38.00 -2.04
C SER A 360 -5.04 -38.61 -3.44
N ASN A 361 -5.44 -39.87 -3.53
CA ASN A 361 -5.74 -40.54 -4.80
C ASN A 361 -6.87 -39.83 -5.56
N LYS A 362 -7.96 -39.48 -4.85
CA LYS A 362 -9.12 -38.82 -5.44
C LYS A 362 -8.77 -37.43 -6.00
N ILE A 363 -8.04 -36.62 -5.24
CA ILE A 363 -7.66 -35.28 -5.69
C ILE A 363 -6.62 -35.33 -6.81
N VAL A 364 -5.64 -36.23 -6.76
CA VAL A 364 -4.65 -36.37 -7.84
C VAL A 364 -5.32 -36.81 -9.13
N LYS A 365 -6.24 -37.78 -9.08
CA LYS A 365 -7.01 -38.19 -10.25
C LYS A 365 -7.79 -37.03 -10.87
N TYR A 366 -8.38 -36.17 -10.04
CA TYR A 366 -9.05 -34.95 -10.50
C TYR A 366 -8.07 -33.96 -11.14
N LEU A 367 -6.97 -33.63 -10.46
CA LEU A 367 -5.97 -32.67 -10.91
C LEU A 367 -5.31 -33.11 -12.22
N LEU A 368 -5.00 -34.40 -12.38
CA LEU A 368 -4.47 -34.97 -13.61
C LEU A 368 -5.45 -34.84 -14.79
N LYS A 369 -6.76 -35.03 -14.53
CA LYS A 369 -7.81 -34.82 -15.54
C LYS A 369 -7.88 -33.35 -15.98
N GLU A 370 -7.71 -32.42 -15.04
CA GLU A 370 -7.71 -30.97 -15.29
C GLU A 370 -6.37 -30.43 -15.82
N GLY A 371 -5.35 -31.27 -16.01
CA GLY A 371 -4.02 -30.88 -16.49
C GLY A 371 -3.15 -30.16 -15.44
N SER A 372 -3.51 -30.23 -14.17
CA SER A 372 -2.84 -29.55 -13.04
C SER A 372 -1.71 -30.39 -12.46
N LEU A 373 -0.66 -30.66 -13.26
CA LEU A 373 0.44 -31.55 -12.90
C LEU A 373 1.21 -31.12 -11.65
N TRP A 374 1.49 -29.82 -11.50
CA TRP A 374 2.30 -29.32 -10.39
C TRP A 374 1.59 -29.52 -9.03
N SER A 375 0.30 -29.22 -8.98
CA SER A 375 -0.52 -29.49 -7.78
C SER A 375 -0.64 -30.98 -7.51
N ALA A 376 -0.78 -31.82 -8.55
CA ALA A 376 -0.83 -33.27 -8.41
C ALA A 376 0.50 -33.84 -7.87
N TYR A 377 1.64 -33.32 -8.34
CA TYR A 377 2.98 -33.76 -7.92
C TYR A 377 3.21 -33.58 -6.43
N SER A 378 2.58 -32.56 -5.83
CA SER A 378 2.69 -32.30 -4.39
C SER A 378 2.25 -33.50 -3.53
N PHE A 379 1.42 -34.40 -4.07
CA PHE A 379 0.92 -35.61 -3.43
C PHE A 379 1.57 -36.90 -3.93
N TYR A 380 2.56 -36.83 -4.82
CA TYR A 380 3.15 -38.01 -5.50
C TYR A 380 3.65 -39.09 -4.53
N GLY A 381 4.18 -38.69 -3.36
CA GLY A 381 4.63 -39.63 -2.33
C GLY A 381 3.51 -40.35 -1.57
N ASN A 382 2.25 -39.92 -1.69
CA ASN A 382 1.10 -40.41 -0.94
C ASN A 382 -0.06 -40.86 -1.84
N ILE A 383 0.25 -41.45 -3.00
CA ILE A 383 -0.74 -42.02 -3.92
C ILE A 383 -0.45 -43.48 -4.25
N ASP A 384 -1.44 -44.15 -4.86
CA ASP A 384 -1.33 -45.53 -5.34
C ASP A 384 -0.41 -45.65 -6.56
N GLU A 385 0.16 -46.83 -6.72
CA GLU A 385 1.11 -47.14 -7.80
C GLU A 385 0.49 -46.93 -9.18
N ASP A 386 -0.75 -47.34 -9.39
CA ASP A 386 -1.47 -47.11 -10.65
C ASP A 386 -1.64 -45.61 -10.97
N LEU A 387 -1.78 -44.76 -9.95
CA LEU A 387 -1.88 -43.31 -10.13
C LEU A 387 -0.52 -42.66 -10.38
N LYS A 388 0.57 -43.20 -9.81
CA LYS A 388 1.93 -42.76 -10.16
C LYS A 388 2.24 -43.09 -11.62
N ASP A 389 1.78 -44.24 -12.10
CA ASP A 389 1.91 -44.62 -13.51
C ASP A 389 1.11 -43.68 -14.40
N LEU A 390 -0.15 -43.40 -14.04
CA LEU A 390 -0.95 -42.40 -14.76
C LEU A 390 -0.29 -41.00 -14.74
N PHE A 391 0.31 -40.61 -13.61
CA PHE A 391 1.00 -39.32 -13.48
C PHE A 391 2.17 -39.22 -14.45
N VAL A 392 3.03 -40.25 -14.52
CA VAL A 392 4.18 -40.20 -15.44
C VAL A 392 3.73 -40.19 -16.90
N GLU A 393 2.70 -40.97 -17.27
CA GLU A 393 2.14 -40.91 -18.63
C GLU A 393 1.65 -39.49 -18.99
N LYS A 394 1.03 -38.79 -18.03
CA LYS A 394 0.61 -37.39 -18.21
C LYS A 394 1.80 -36.43 -18.37
N VAL A 395 2.87 -36.60 -17.61
CA VAL A 395 4.12 -35.79 -17.76
C VAL A 395 4.74 -35.96 -19.15
N LEU A 396 4.61 -37.16 -19.74
CA LEU A 396 5.16 -37.49 -21.05
C LEU A 396 4.30 -37.03 -22.22
N GLU A 397 3.12 -36.45 -21.99
CA GLU A 397 2.33 -35.86 -23.06
C GLU A 397 3.09 -34.68 -23.70
N PRO A 398 3.04 -34.50 -25.05
CA PRO A 398 3.78 -33.43 -25.75
C PRO A 398 3.45 -32.02 -25.27
N SER A 399 2.25 -31.81 -24.73
CA SER A 399 1.76 -30.53 -24.19
C SER A 399 2.61 -29.99 -23.03
N PHE A 400 3.41 -30.83 -22.36
CA PHE A 400 4.17 -30.45 -21.16
C PHE A 400 5.68 -30.29 -21.39
N GLY A 401 6.16 -30.27 -22.64
CA GLY A 401 7.58 -30.31 -23.02
C GLY A 401 8.56 -29.55 -22.11
N ILE A 402 8.41 -28.23 -21.98
CA ILE A 402 9.35 -27.39 -21.20
C ILE A 402 9.26 -27.67 -19.68
N TYR A 403 8.11 -28.10 -19.19
CA TYR A 403 7.85 -28.33 -17.76
C TYR A 403 8.32 -29.69 -17.25
N ARG A 404 8.75 -30.60 -18.16
CA ARG A 404 9.23 -31.95 -17.79
C ARG A 404 10.46 -31.94 -16.89
N GLN A 405 11.28 -30.88 -16.95
CA GLN A 405 12.47 -30.75 -16.11
C GLN A 405 12.14 -30.83 -14.60
N GLU A 406 10.93 -30.38 -14.20
CA GLU A 406 10.50 -30.36 -12.81
C GLU A 406 10.24 -31.78 -12.27
N PHE A 407 9.88 -32.72 -13.16
CA PHE A 407 9.44 -34.08 -12.82
C PHE A 407 10.45 -35.17 -13.19
N LEU A 408 11.73 -34.82 -13.39
CA LEU A 408 12.78 -35.78 -13.77
C LEU A 408 12.97 -36.91 -12.74
N ASP A 409 12.72 -36.64 -11.46
CA ASP A 409 12.72 -37.64 -10.39
C ASP A 409 11.61 -38.68 -10.58
N VAL A 410 10.42 -38.25 -11.00
CA VAL A 410 9.30 -39.15 -11.31
C VAL A 410 9.58 -39.99 -12.55
N ILE A 411 10.11 -39.36 -13.60
CA ILE A 411 10.51 -40.06 -14.83
C ILE A 411 11.61 -41.08 -14.52
N CYS A 412 12.58 -40.70 -13.68
CA CYS A 412 13.62 -41.57 -13.18
C CYS A 412 13.08 -42.80 -12.44
N GLU A 413 12.10 -42.61 -11.54
CA GLU A 413 11.50 -43.70 -10.79
C GLU A 413 10.72 -44.67 -11.68
N ARG A 414 9.94 -44.16 -12.65
CA ARG A 414 8.92 -44.94 -13.36
C ARG A 414 9.26 -45.32 -14.80
N LYS A 415 10.05 -44.49 -15.47
CA LYS A 415 10.38 -44.58 -16.90
C LYS A 415 11.87 -44.30 -17.14
N PRO A 416 12.79 -45.01 -16.46
CA PRO A 416 14.23 -44.78 -16.60
C PRO A 416 14.75 -44.96 -18.02
N GLU A 417 14.06 -45.78 -18.84
CA GLU A 417 14.43 -46.09 -20.23
C GLU A 417 14.35 -44.88 -21.18
N ILE A 418 13.48 -43.90 -20.90
CA ILE A 418 13.33 -42.67 -21.71
C ILE A 418 13.96 -41.44 -21.06
N LEU A 419 14.44 -41.56 -19.81
CA LEU A 419 15.00 -40.46 -19.03
C LEU A 419 16.16 -39.79 -19.75
N LYS A 420 17.03 -40.58 -20.40
CA LYS A 420 18.16 -40.08 -21.17
C LYS A 420 17.73 -39.14 -22.28
N ASP A 421 16.74 -39.55 -23.07
CA ASP A 421 16.32 -38.81 -24.26
C ASP A 421 15.65 -37.48 -23.86
N ILE A 422 14.80 -37.51 -22.83
CA ILE A 422 14.16 -36.31 -22.27
C ILE A 422 15.20 -35.36 -21.66
N LEU A 423 16.18 -35.89 -20.94
CA LEU A 423 17.25 -35.07 -20.36
C LEU A 423 18.05 -34.37 -21.45
N LEU A 424 18.45 -35.08 -22.50
CA LEU A 424 19.19 -34.50 -23.62
C LEU A 424 18.38 -33.41 -24.32
N GLU A 425 17.09 -33.63 -24.58
CA GLU A 425 16.20 -32.62 -25.15
C GLU A 425 16.20 -31.31 -24.34
N ILE A 426 16.03 -31.40 -23.02
CA ILE A 426 16.02 -30.24 -22.12
C ILE A 426 17.39 -29.56 -22.06
N VAL A 427 18.46 -30.36 -22.00
CA VAL A 427 19.84 -29.86 -21.94
C VAL A 427 20.18 -29.10 -23.22
N GLU A 428 19.81 -29.60 -24.40
CA GLU A 428 20.02 -28.92 -25.68
C GLU A 428 19.36 -27.54 -25.71
N VAL A 429 18.11 -27.44 -25.26
CA VAL A 429 17.39 -26.15 -25.17
C VAL A 429 18.13 -25.15 -24.28
N LYS A 430 18.63 -25.59 -23.10
CA LYS A 430 19.40 -24.71 -22.21
C LYS A 430 20.76 -24.34 -22.79
N ILE A 431 21.44 -25.27 -23.45
CA ILE A 431 22.71 -25.02 -24.12
C ILE A 431 22.56 -24.00 -25.26
N ALA A 432 21.43 -24.04 -25.98
CA ALA A 432 21.09 -23.08 -27.03
C ALA A 432 20.82 -21.66 -26.48
N ALA A 433 20.32 -21.53 -25.24
CA ALA A 433 20.13 -20.24 -24.56
C ALA A 433 21.45 -19.52 -24.19
N GLY A 434 22.59 -20.18 -24.34
CA GLY A 434 23.92 -19.58 -24.23
C GLY A 434 24.56 -19.70 -22.85
N ALA A 435 25.74 -19.08 -22.70
CA ALA A 435 26.65 -19.36 -21.58
C ALA A 435 26.09 -19.05 -20.18
N LYS A 436 25.10 -18.15 -20.06
CA LYS A 436 24.43 -17.85 -18.79
C LYS A 436 23.59 -19.04 -18.27
N ALA A 437 23.18 -19.96 -19.13
CA ALA A 437 22.35 -21.11 -18.78
C ALA A 437 23.15 -22.39 -18.44
N TYR A 438 24.48 -22.39 -18.59
CA TYR A 438 25.30 -23.58 -18.36
C TYR A 438 25.27 -24.07 -16.92
N ASP A 439 25.13 -23.18 -15.92
CA ASP A 439 24.96 -23.59 -14.53
C ASP A 439 23.67 -24.38 -14.33
N GLY A 440 22.60 -24.02 -15.03
CA GLY A 440 21.35 -24.78 -15.04
C GLY A 440 21.49 -26.16 -15.69
N VAL A 441 22.37 -26.31 -16.69
CA VAL A 441 22.67 -27.62 -17.29
C VAL A 441 23.37 -28.54 -16.27
N VAL A 442 24.35 -28.02 -15.54
CA VAL A 442 25.06 -28.76 -14.48
C VAL A 442 24.08 -29.23 -13.40
N GLN A 443 23.22 -28.33 -12.91
CA GLN A 443 22.21 -28.66 -11.89
C GLN A 443 21.26 -29.77 -12.34
N LEU A 444 20.82 -29.76 -13.60
CA LEU A 444 19.99 -30.83 -14.15
C LEU A 444 20.75 -32.16 -14.20
N LEU A 445 21.98 -32.16 -14.71
CA LEU A 445 22.81 -33.36 -14.78
C LEU A 445 23.07 -33.94 -13.37
N GLU A 446 23.32 -33.11 -12.37
CA GLU A 446 23.47 -33.54 -10.97
C GLU A 446 22.20 -34.18 -10.40
N LYS A 447 21.02 -33.63 -10.71
CA LYS A 447 19.73 -34.20 -10.29
C LYS A 447 19.57 -35.60 -10.85
N VAL A 448 19.84 -35.80 -12.15
CA VAL A 448 19.66 -37.09 -12.82
C VAL A 448 20.82 -38.07 -12.55
N LYS A 449 22.01 -37.60 -12.16
CA LYS A 449 23.12 -38.49 -11.77
C LYS A 449 22.73 -39.48 -10.67
N LYS A 450 21.83 -39.08 -9.76
CA LYS A 450 21.32 -39.94 -8.68
C LYS A 450 20.42 -41.08 -9.18
N CYS A 451 19.96 -40.99 -10.42
CA CYS A 451 18.95 -41.84 -11.03
C CYS A 451 19.48 -42.88 -12.00
N MET A 452 20.79 -42.87 -12.29
CA MET A 452 21.39 -43.78 -13.25
C MET A 452 22.75 -44.27 -12.76
N ASN A 453 23.19 -45.41 -13.30
CA ASN A 453 24.52 -45.92 -12.98
C ASN A 453 25.62 -45.02 -13.57
N LYS A 454 26.82 -45.13 -13.01
CA LYS A 454 27.98 -44.31 -13.40
C LYS A 454 28.35 -44.44 -14.87
N GLU A 455 28.17 -45.63 -15.46
CA GLU A 455 28.53 -45.89 -16.84
C GLU A 455 27.60 -45.14 -17.80
N ASP A 456 26.29 -45.24 -17.59
CA ASP A 456 25.29 -44.58 -18.44
C ASP A 456 25.33 -43.05 -18.28
N PHE A 457 25.58 -42.56 -17.06
CA PHE A 457 25.81 -41.13 -16.85
C PHE A 457 27.04 -40.62 -17.61
N ASN A 458 28.14 -41.36 -17.57
CA ASN A 458 29.35 -40.99 -18.30
C ASN A 458 29.12 -41.00 -19.82
N LYS A 459 28.31 -41.93 -20.37
CA LYS A 459 27.94 -41.91 -21.79
C LYS A 459 27.19 -40.63 -22.18
N ILE A 460 26.35 -40.09 -21.30
CA ILE A 460 25.67 -38.80 -21.52
C ILE A 460 26.69 -37.66 -21.54
N LEU A 461 27.62 -37.63 -20.58
CA LEU A 461 28.68 -36.62 -20.57
C LEU A 461 29.57 -36.71 -21.81
N ASP A 462 29.97 -37.91 -22.22
CA ASP A 462 30.76 -38.13 -23.45
C ASP A 462 30.01 -37.65 -24.70
N GLN A 463 28.68 -37.84 -24.73
CA GLN A 463 27.85 -37.33 -25.81
C GLN A 463 27.81 -35.79 -25.84
N LEU A 464 27.55 -35.14 -24.70
CA LEU A 464 27.54 -33.69 -24.60
C LEU A 464 28.90 -33.07 -24.91
N GLU A 465 30.00 -33.69 -24.45
CA GLU A 465 31.36 -33.23 -24.75
C GLU A 465 31.68 -33.33 -26.25
N ARG A 466 31.25 -34.41 -26.91
CA ARG A 466 31.42 -34.59 -28.37
C ARG A 466 30.58 -33.61 -29.18
N GLU A 467 29.32 -33.41 -28.82
CA GLU A 467 28.38 -32.56 -29.57
C GLU A 467 28.65 -31.06 -29.36
N HIS A 468 29.16 -30.68 -28.18
CA HIS A 468 29.39 -29.28 -27.80
C HIS A 468 30.86 -28.93 -27.52
N TYR A 469 31.80 -29.63 -28.16
CA TYR A 469 33.26 -29.47 -27.92
C TYR A 469 33.78 -28.03 -28.05
N THR A 470 33.12 -27.18 -28.85
CA THR A 470 33.47 -25.77 -29.03
C THR A 470 33.05 -24.88 -27.86
N LYS A 471 32.15 -25.35 -26.99
CA LYS A 471 31.61 -24.62 -25.83
C LYS A 471 32.46 -24.85 -24.58
N TYR A 472 33.74 -24.47 -24.61
CA TYR A 472 34.73 -24.78 -23.56
C TYR A 472 34.29 -24.46 -22.11
N LYS A 473 33.50 -23.40 -21.88
CA LYS A 473 32.95 -23.08 -20.54
C LYS A 473 31.94 -24.11 -20.04
N LEU A 474 31.13 -24.67 -20.94
CA LEU A 474 30.22 -25.77 -20.62
C LEU A 474 31.03 -27.04 -20.35
N ILE A 475 31.97 -27.38 -21.23
CA ILE A 475 32.81 -28.57 -21.10
C ILE A 475 33.53 -28.58 -19.74
N GLY A 476 34.21 -27.49 -19.39
CA GLY A 476 34.89 -27.38 -18.09
C GLY A 476 33.97 -27.56 -16.88
N LYS A 477 32.68 -27.20 -17.00
CA LYS A 477 31.68 -27.40 -15.95
C LYS A 477 31.13 -28.83 -15.91
N ILE A 478 30.85 -29.47 -17.05
CA ILE A 478 30.30 -30.84 -17.04
C ILE A 478 31.36 -31.90 -16.70
N SER A 479 32.64 -31.66 -17.02
CA SER A 479 33.70 -32.61 -16.69
C SER A 479 33.93 -32.78 -15.18
N THR A 480 33.54 -31.81 -14.34
CA THR A 480 33.59 -31.95 -12.87
C THR A 480 32.60 -32.98 -12.34
N LEU A 481 31.54 -33.30 -13.10
CA LEU A 481 30.48 -34.23 -12.70
C LEU A 481 30.90 -35.71 -12.80
N ARG A 482 32.06 -36.02 -13.40
CA ARG A 482 32.58 -37.39 -13.55
C ARG A 482 33.09 -38.02 -12.26
N GLN A 483 33.37 -37.20 -11.24
CA GLN A 483 33.75 -37.64 -9.89
C GLN A 483 32.57 -38.36 -9.24
#